data_AF-A0A7S3HBE8-F1
#
_entry.id   AF-A0A7S3HBE8-F1
#
_cell.length_a   1.000
_cell.length_b   1.000
_cell.length_c   1.000
_cell.angle_alpha   90.00
_cell.angle_beta   90.00
_cell.angle_gamma   90.00
#
_symmetry.space_group_name_H-M   'P 1'
#
loop_
_entity.id
_entity.type
_entity.pdbx_description
1 polymer ?
#
loop_
_entity_poly.entity_id
_entity_poly.type
_entity_poly.pdbx_seq_one_letter_code
_entity_poly.pdbx_strand_id
1 'polypeptide(L)'
;GFRGGITTASTPAMARTDFAVLTFWDDKAGTTYNQTRVDPMRAAGYKDTDFYCVAPILSPDIAGASLLRVNYWAVGINCCQRAGRFTCDDSREWNAGYGVVMLDGGYPCPDCNTEQFRKAVIKAEAMHGLVSASGAKFVRFVKDPSSIETGMLLHCIGFVLLCALLGGMAFGAAGWLAWYYGFGICGPHGAALADSLAGAVAAGKVANAGINSGTPLTLQPGNGEILSASTLMVAKRR
;
A
#
# COMPACT_ATOMS: atom_id res chain seq x y z
N GLY A 1 4.16 -3.51 15.92
CA GLY A 1 3.51 -2.84 14.79
C GLY A 1 4.31 -3.11 13.54
N PHE A 2 3.69 -3.18 12.36
CA PHE A 2 4.25 -3.50 11.03
C PHE A 2 5.46 -2.66 10.55
N ARG A 3 6.08 -1.85 11.42
CA ARG A 3 7.06 -0.80 11.11
C ARG A 3 8.51 -1.26 10.94
N GLY A 4 8.75 -2.55 10.79
CA GLY A 4 10.08 -3.08 10.52
C GLY A 4 10.54 -4.09 11.56
N GLY A 5 11.44 -4.96 11.14
CA GLY A 5 12.03 -6.01 11.96
C GLY A 5 13.51 -5.72 12.20
N ILE A 6 13.98 -5.92 13.42
CA ILE A 6 15.40 -5.94 13.72
C ILE A 6 16.04 -7.11 12.97
N THR A 7 17.07 -6.81 12.19
CA THR A 7 17.75 -7.78 11.34
C THR A 7 19.26 -7.62 11.37
N THR A 8 19.94 -8.74 11.25
CA THR A 8 21.38 -8.78 10.99
C THR A 8 21.66 -9.31 9.58
N ALA A 9 22.85 -9.06 9.06
CA ALA A 9 23.28 -9.59 7.76
C ALA A 9 23.25 -11.13 7.69
N SER A 10 23.40 -11.81 8.82
CA SER A 10 23.32 -13.27 8.94
C SER A 10 21.90 -13.82 8.91
N THR A 11 20.89 -13.00 9.20
CA THR A 11 19.49 -13.46 9.23
C THR A 11 19.07 -13.82 7.81
N PRO A 12 18.50 -15.03 7.56
CA PRO A 12 18.10 -15.44 6.22
C PRO A 12 17.03 -14.49 5.67
N ALA A 13 17.21 -14.03 4.43
CA ALA A 13 16.29 -13.09 3.79
C ALA A 13 14.86 -13.65 3.66
N MET A 14 14.71 -14.97 3.57
CA MET A 14 13.41 -15.64 3.54
C MET A 14 12.60 -15.49 4.84
N ALA A 15 13.25 -15.23 5.98
CA ALA A 15 12.54 -14.98 7.24
C ALA A 15 11.99 -13.55 7.35
N ARG A 16 12.27 -12.70 6.35
CA ARG A 16 11.94 -11.26 6.38
C ARG A 16 11.24 -10.79 5.10
N THR A 17 10.54 -11.69 4.41
CA THR A 17 9.88 -11.38 3.13
C THR A 17 8.68 -10.45 3.24
N ASP A 18 8.08 -10.35 4.43
CA ASP A 18 6.90 -9.56 4.75
C ASP A 18 7.24 -8.12 5.23
N PHE A 19 8.51 -7.82 5.46
CA PHE A 19 8.94 -6.52 5.95
C PHE A 19 9.25 -5.56 4.79
N ALA A 20 8.61 -4.39 4.80
CA ALA A 20 8.94 -3.29 3.89
C ALA A 20 10.20 -2.52 4.33
N VAL A 21 10.47 -2.49 5.64
CA VAL A 21 11.62 -1.80 6.23
C VAL A 21 12.36 -2.77 7.15
N LEU A 22 13.67 -2.85 6.98
CA LEU A 22 14.58 -3.65 7.79
C LEU A 22 15.44 -2.71 8.64
N THR A 23 15.57 -3.03 9.92
CA THR A 23 16.35 -2.24 10.86
C THR A 23 17.63 -2.99 11.23
N PHE A 24 18.76 -2.47 10.80
CA PHE A 24 20.11 -2.92 11.14
C PHE A 24 20.74 -2.07 12.26
N TRP A 25 20.12 -0.94 12.63
CA TRP A 25 20.58 0.00 13.66
C TRP A 25 19.88 -0.19 15.02
N ASP A 26 20.65 -0.12 16.10
CA ASP A 26 20.14 -0.08 17.48
C ASP A 26 20.20 1.36 18.03
N ASP A 27 19.04 2.01 18.11
CA ASP A 27 18.91 3.37 18.65
C ASP A 27 19.30 3.47 20.14
N LYS A 28 19.13 2.39 20.92
CA LYS A 28 19.41 2.39 22.35
C LYS A 28 20.90 2.22 22.64
N ALA A 29 21.57 1.37 21.86
CA ALA A 29 22.99 1.13 21.99
C ALA A 29 23.84 2.13 21.19
N GLY A 30 23.24 2.94 20.30
CA GLY A 30 23.96 3.86 19.42
C GLY A 30 24.93 3.14 18.47
N THR A 31 24.65 1.88 18.18
CA THR A 31 25.48 0.99 17.35
C THR A 31 24.57 0.16 16.45
N THR A 32 25.12 -0.46 15.41
CA THR A 32 24.34 -1.46 14.66
C THR A 32 24.41 -2.83 15.27
N TYR A 33 23.32 -3.58 15.11
CA TYR A 33 23.28 -5.00 15.41
C TYR A 33 24.41 -5.74 14.71
N ASN A 34 25.26 -6.42 15.49
CA ASN A 34 26.43 -7.16 15.01
C ASN A 34 27.29 -6.39 14.00
N GLN A 35 27.43 -5.05 14.15
CA GLN A 35 28.24 -4.21 13.25
C GLN A 35 27.92 -4.35 11.75
N THR A 36 26.67 -4.69 11.40
CA THR A 36 26.27 -4.92 10.01
C THR A 36 26.35 -3.64 9.19
N ARG A 37 27.15 -3.63 8.11
CA ARG A 37 27.33 -2.49 7.21
C ARG A 37 27.29 -2.93 5.77
N VAL A 38 27.02 -1.96 4.90
CA VAL A 38 27.34 -2.06 3.48
C VAL A 38 28.85 -2.12 3.33
N ASP A 39 29.37 -3.11 2.60
CA ASP A 39 30.79 -3.19 2.25
C ASP A 39 31.02 -2.54 0.88
N PRO A 40 31.52 -1.28 0.81
CA PRO A 40 31.70 -0.58 -0.44
C PRO A 40 32.86 -1.13 -1.28
N MET A 41 33.76 -1.91 -0.70
CA MET A 41 34.93 -2.45 -1.43
C MET A 41 34.55 -3.65 -2.28
N ARG A 42 33.53 -4.40 -1.87
CA ARG A 42 32.98 -5.54 -2.60
C ARG A 42 31.76 -5.20 -3.46
N ALA A 43 31.61 -3.92 -3.81
CA ALA A 43 30.54 -3.42 -4.64
C ALA A 43 30.82 -3.61 -6.14
N ALA A 44 29.78 -3.84 -6.93
CA ALA A 44 29.87 -3.93 -8.38
C ALA A 44 28.83 -3.05 -9.07
N GLY A 45 29.23 -2.45 -10.18
CA GLY A 45 28.34 -1.70 -11.06
C GLY A 45 28.13 -2.41 -12.40
N TYR A 46 26.90 -2.48 -12.87
CA TYR A 46 26.55 -2.90 -14.23
C TYR A 46 26.04 -1.69 -15.01
N LYS A 47 26.59 -1.44 -16.20
CA LYS A 47 26.20 -0.32 -17.05
C LYS A 47 25.37 -0.85 -18.22
N ASP A 48 24.14 -0.36 -18.32
CA ASP A 48 23.27 -0.59 -19.48
C ASP A 48 22.88 0.79 -20.07
N THR A 49 21.67 1.29 -19.77
CA THR A 49 21.29 2.70 -19.98
C THR A 49 21.84 3.57 -18.84
N ASP A 50 21.51 3.18 -17.61
CA ASP A 50 22.02 3.77 -16.38
C ASP A 50 23.08 2.86 -15.73
N PHE A 51 23.77 3.41 -14.72
CA PHE A 51 24.70 2.67 -13.89
C PHE A 51 23.96 2.00 -12.73
N TYR A 52 23.74 0.69 -12.81
CA TYR A 52 23.11 -0.11 -11.76
C TYR A 52 24.15 -0.59 -10.76
N CYS A 53 23.97 -0.22 -9.51
CA CYS A 53 24.95 -0.42 -8.45
C CYS A 53 24.44 -1.40 -7.42
N VAL A 54 25.30 -2.35 -7.02
CA VAL A 54 25.01 -3.28 -5.93
C VAL A 54 26.21 -3.37 -4.99
N ALA A 55 25.94 -3.48 -3.70
CA ALA A 55 26.93 -3.70 -2.66
C ALA A 55 26.39 -4.68 -1.61
N PRO A 56 27.20 -5.64 -1.15
CA PRO A 56 26.76 -6.61 -0.15
C PRO A 56 26.68 -5.97 1.23
N ILE A 57 25.66 -6.36 2.02
CA ILE A 57 25.55 -6.01 3.43
C ILE A 57 26.08 -7.18 4.26
N LEU A 58 27.14 -6.93 5.03
CA LEU A 58 27.87 -7.96 5.78
C LEU A 58 28.02 -7.55 7.24
N SER A 59 28.07 -8.54 8.13
CA SER A 59 28.62 -8.38 9.49
C SER A 59 30.10 -8.82 9.49
N PRO A 60 30.94 -8.31 10.41
CA PRO A 60 32.32 -8.75 10.58
C PRO A 60 32.45 -10.28 10.70
N ASP A 61 31.49 -10.94 11.36
CA ASP A 61 31.48 -12.40 11.52
C ASP A 61 31.43 -13.16 10.17
N ILE A 62 30.74 -12.59 9.17
CA ILE A 62 30.59 -13.17 7.83
C ILE A 62 31.69 -12.65 6.91
N ALA A 63 32.14 -11.41 7.10
CA ALA A 63 33.11 -10.75 6.23
C ALA A 63 34.48 -11.47 6.21
N GLY A 64 34.82 -12.18 7.30
CA GLY A 64 36.02 -13.01 7.42
C GLY A 64 35.83 -14.51 7.12
N ALA A 65 34.62 -14.95 6.79
CA ALA A 65 34.35 -16.36 6.49
C ALA A 65 34.88 -16.76 5.11
N SER A 66 35.31 -18.02 4.97
CA SER A 66 35.83 -18.58 3.70
C SER A 66 34.79 -18.64 2.59
N LEU A 67 33.49 -18.70 2.94
CA LEU A 67 32.38 -18.65 2.00
C LEU A 67 31.45 -17.50 2.37
N LEU A 68 31.51 -16.41 1.59
CA LEU A 68 30.73 -15.20 1.85
C LEU A 68 29.33 -15.33 1.27
N ARG A 69 28.39 -15.76 2.12
CA ARG A 69 26.96 -15.81 1.77
C ARG A 69 26.31 -14.44 2.01
N VAL A 70 25.73 -13.85 0.97
CA VAL A 70 25.07 -12.55 1.04
C VAL A 70 23.55 -12.73 1.00
N ASN A 71 22.87 -12.28 2.06
CA ASN A 71 21.41 -12.31 2.16
C ASN A 71 20.76 -11.00 1.69
N TYR A 72 21.42 -9.87 1.91
CA TYR A 72 20.91 -8.54 1.61
C TYR A 72 21.90 -7.76 0.76
N TRP A 73 21.39 -7.12 -0.28
CA TRP A 73 22.15 -6.30 -1.21
C TRP A 73 21.66 -4.86 -1.15
N ALA A 74 22.56 -3.94 -0.81
CA ALA A 74 22.32 -2.52 -0.97
C ALA A 74 22.39 -2.16 -2.45
N VAL A 75 21.39 -1.48 -2.98
CA VAL A 75 21.33 -1.13 -4.41
C VAL A 75 21.08 0.36 -4.63
N GLY A 76 21.50 0.86 -5.79
CA GLY A 76 21.27 2.24 -6.21
C GLY A 76 21.59 2.46 -7.68
N ILE A 77 21.29 3.65 -8.19
CA ILE A 77 21.49 4.00 -9.60
C ILE A 77 22.44 5.20 -9.69
N ASN A 78 23.41 5.16 -10.61
CA ASN A 78 24.37 6.24 -10.91
C ASN A 78 25.23 6.70 -9.71
N CYS A 79 25.45 5.83 -8.72
CA CYS A 79 26.14 6.14 -7.46
C CYS A 79 27.28 5.16 -7.10
N CYS A 80 27.82 4.46 -8.11
CA CYS A 80 28.98 3.57 -7.97
C CYS A 80 29.88 3.62 -9.20
N GLN A 81 31.08 3.05 -9.07
CA GLN A 81 32.01 2.84 -10.18
C GLN A 81 31.85 1.43 -10.79
N ARG A 82 32.63 1.09 -11.83
CA ARG A 82 32.58 -0.23 -12.49
C ARG A 82 32.77 -1.40 -11.53
N ALA A 83 33.62 -1.22 -10.52
CA ALA A 83 33.88 -2.15 -9.44
C ALA A 83 34.49 -1.35 -8.28
N GLY A 84 34.12 -1.70 -7.05
CA GLY A 84 34.50 -0.95 -5.86
C GLY A 84 33.83 0.43 -5.76
N ARG A 85 33.76 0.95 -4.53
CA ARG A 85 33.16 2.23 -4.15
C ARG A 85 31.64 2.31 -4.42
N PHE A 86 30.88 2.09 -3.36
CA PHE A 86 29.44 2.33 -3.30
C PHE A 86 29.15 3.55 -2.42
N THR A 87 28.47 4.56 -2.98
CA THR A 87 28.18 5.82 -2.28
C THR A 87 26.72 6.24 -2.47
N CYS A 88 25.82 5.28 -2.60
CA CYS A 88 24.40 5.54 -2.76
C CYS A 88 23.75 5.89 -1.42
N ASP A 89 22.92 6.94 -1.41
CA ASP A 89 22.19 7.39 -0.22
C ASP A 89 23.12 7.58 1.00
N ASP A 90 22.69 7.12 2.17
CA ASP A 90 23.43 7.24 3.42
C ASP A 90 24.36 6.05 3.66
N SER A 91 24.72 5.27 2.63
CA SER A 91 25.50 4.03 2.81
C SER A 91 26.89 4.22 3.44
N ARG A 92 27.41 5.45 3.46
CA ARG A 92 28.70 5.81 4.07
C ARG A 92 28.56 6.36 5.48
N GLU A 93 27.35 6.74 5.88
CA GLU A 93 27.13 7.37 7.16
C GLU A 93 27.17 6.31 8.26
N TRP A 94 27.87 6.61 9.34
CA TRP A 94 28.07 5.63 10.42
C TRP A 94 26.76 5.26 11.13
N ASN A 95 25.81 6.20 11.15
CA ASN A 95 24.48 6.07 11.75
C ASN A 95 23.39 5.59 10.78
N ALA A 96 23.75 5.28 9.52
CA ALA A 96 22.83 4.65 8.61
C ALA A 96 22.69 3.16 8.95
N GLY A 97 21.46 2.71 9.11
CA GLY A 97 21.18 1.30 9.37
C GLY A 97 19.72 0.94 9.17
N TYR A 98 19.03 1.64 8.28
CA TYR A 98 17.69 1.27 7.85
C TYR A 98 17.75 0.86 6.38
N GLY A 99 17.13 -0.27 6.05
CA GLY A 99 17.05 -0.78 4.69
C GLY A 99 15.60 -0.80 4.24
N VAL A 100 15.25 0.00 3.23
CA VAL A 100 13.92 -0.07 2.61
C VAL A 100 13.97 -1.16 1.54
N VAL A 101 13.15 -2.20 1.69
CA VAL A 101 13.11 -3.34 0.77
C VAL A 101 12.45 -2.93 -0.53
N MET A 102 13.07 -3.28 -1.65
CA MET A 102 12.43 -3.13 -2.96
C MET A 102 11.42 -4.26 -3.17
N LEU A 103 10.20 -3.87 -3.54
CA LEU A 103 9.15 -4.80 -3.98
C LEU A 103 9.46 -5.30 -5.39
N ASP A 104 8.88 -6.45 -5.73
CA ASP A 104 9.02 -7.06 -7.05
C ASP A 104 8.53 -6.06 -8.09
N GLY A 105 9.52 -5.57 -8.86
CA GLY A 105 9.34 -4.46 -9.76
C GLY A 105 10.50 -3.46 -9.83
N GLY A 106 11.21 -3.28 -8.71
CA GLY A 106 12.41 -2.46 -8.67
C GLY A 106 12.14 -0.98 -8.42
N TYR A 107 13.19 -0.17 -8.60
CA TYR A 107 13.22 1.24 -8.23
C TYR A 107 13.45 2.13 -9.45
N PRO A 108 12.75 3.27 -9.60
CA PRO A 108 11.64 3.79 -8.79
C PRO A 108 10.25 3.32 -9.25
N CYS A 109 10.18 2.38 -10.20
CA CYS A 109 8.96 1.85 -10.79
C CYS A 109 8.89 0.32 -10.68
N PRO A 110 7.69 -0.25 -10.51
CA PRO A 110 7.49 -1.65 -10.14
C PRO A 110 7.60 -2.67 -11.31
N ASP A 111 8.41 -2.43 -12.36
CA ASP A 111 8.76 -3.54 -13.29
C ASP A 111 10.11 -3.41 -14.01
N CYS A 112 10.87 -2.32 -13.82
CA CYS A 112 11.85 -1.95 -14.85
C CYS A 112 13.30 -2.40 -14.59
N ASN A 113 13.72 -2.70 -13.36
CA ASN A 113 15.16 -2.69 -13.04
C ASN A 113 15.69 -3.89 -12.25
N THR A 114 14.83 -4.81 -11.81
CA THR A 114 15.24 -5.97 -10.97
C THR A 114 16.25 -6.88 -11.67
N GLU A 115 16.04 -7.17 -12.96
CA GLU A 115 16.94 -7.98 -13.77
C GLU A 115 18.32 -7.33 -13.94
N GLN A 116 18.39 -6.00 -14.04
CA GLN A 116 19.67 -5.30 -14.20
C GLN A 116 20.47 -5.32 -12.90
N PHE A 117 19.81 -5.17 -11.74
CA PHE A 117 20.44 -5.38 -10.44
C PHE A 117 20.91 -6.83 -10.28
N ARG A 118 20.16 -7.82 -10.79
CA ARG A 118 20.56 -9.23 -10.77
C ARG A 118 21.84 -9.47 -11.58
N LYS A 119 21.99 -8.86 -12.76
CA LYS A 119 23.24 -8.90 -13.53
C LYS A 119 24.41 -8.27 -12.78
N ALA A 120 24.18 -7.16 -12.09
CA ALA A 120 25.19 -6.53 -11.24
C ALA A 120 25.59 -7.44 -10.06
N VAL A 121 24.66 -8.19 -9.48
CA VAL A 121 24.95 -9.21 -8.44
C VAL A 121 25.82 -10.33 -9.01
N ILE A 122 25.45 -10.92 -10.15
CA ILE A 122 26.25 -11.99 -10.79
C ILE A 122 27.68 -11.52 -11.04
N LYS A 123 27.84 -10.25 -11.45
CA LYS A 123 29.16 -9.62 -11.60
C LYS A 123 29.89 -9.50 -10.26
N ALA A 124 29.22 -9.05 -9.19
CA ALA A 124 29.82 -8.97 -7.85
C ALA A 124 30.26 -10.34 -7.32
N GLU A 125 29.44 -11.37 -7.52
CA GLU A 125 29.73 -12.75 -7.18
C GLU A 125 30.98 -13.26 -7.88
N ALA A 126 31.06 -13.07 -9.21
CA ALA A 126 32.20 -13.49 -10.00
C ALA A 126 33.50 -12.72 -9.66
N MET A 127 33.41 -11.42 -9.36
CA MET A 127 34.60 -10.60 -9.05
C MET A 127 35.14 -10.83 -7.63
N HIS A 128 34.27 -11.08 -6.66
CA HIS A 128 34.63 -11.10 -5.24
C HIS A 128 34.45 -12.47 -4.57
N GLY A 129 34.06 -13.51 -5.32
CA GLY A 129 33.84 -14.86 -4.78
C GLY A 129 32.68 -14.92 -3.79
N LEU A 130 31.67 -14.05 -3.98
CA LEU A 130 30.48 -14.00 -3.14
C LEU A 130 29.43 -15.00 -3.63
N VAL A 131 28.57 -15.46 -2.72
CA VAL A 131 27.45 -16.34 -3.05
C VAL A 131 26.15 -15.74 -2.53
N SER A 132 25.22 -15.38 -3.42
CA SER A 132 23.90 -14.92 -2.99
C SER A 132 23.08 -16.06 -2.41
N ALA A 133 22.32 -15.77 -1.36
CA ALA A 133 21.30 -16.67 -0.86
C ALA A 133 20.12 -16.78 -1.84
N SER A 134 19.45 -17.92 -1.87
CA SER A 134 18.19 -18.09 -2.59
C SER A 134 17.14 -17.15 -2.00
N GLY A 135 16.67 -16.17 -2.79
CA GLY A 135 15.75 -15.13 -2.33
C GLY A 135 16.42 -13.93 -1.68
N ALA A 136 17.68 -13.64 -2.02
CA ALA A 136 18.38 -12.42 -1.57
C ALA A 136 17.55 -11.16 -1.89
N LYS A 137 17.48 -10.24 -0.93
CA LYS A 137 16.65 -9.04 -1.03
C LYS A 137 17.48 -7.82 -1.40
N PHE A 138 16.94 -7.03 -2.33
CA PHE A 138 17.48 -5.73 -2.68
C PHE A 138 16.90 -4.68 -1.75
N VAL A 139 17.78 -3.89 -1.15
CA VAL A 139 17.41 -2.86 -0.19
C VAL A 139 18.06 -1.54 -0.57
N ARG A 140 17.35 -0.45 -0.32
CA ARG A 140 17.91 0.89 -0.35
C ARG A 140 18.35 1.27 1.06
N PHE A 141 19.63 1.56 1.23
CA PHE A 141 20.22 1.79 2.55
C PHE A 141 20.13 3.28 2.92
N VAL A 142 19.38 3.60 3.95
CA VAL A 142 19.05 4.98 4.36
C VAL A 142 19.28 5.18 5.85
N LYS A 143 19.50 6.43 6.25
CA LYS A 143 19.56 6.84 7.65
C LYS A 143 18.17 6.99 8.26
N ASP A 144 17.25 7.62 7.53
CA ASP A 144 15.93 7.96 8.06
C ASP A 144 14.81 7.41 7.14
N PRO A 145 14.15 6.29 7.52
CA PRO A 145 13.12 5.68 6.67
C PRO A 145 11.83 6.51 6.59
N SER A 146 11.55 7.32 7.62
CA SER A 146 10.32 8.12 7.72
C SER A 146 10.18 9.15 6.61
N SER A 147 11.29 9.71 6.13
CA SER A 147 11.31 10.67 5.02
C SER A 147 10.84 10.03 3.72
N ILE A 148 11.29 8.79 3.46
CA ILE A 148 10.94 8.01 2.28
C ILE A 148 9.49 7.54 2.35
N GLU A 149 9.05 7.06 3.52
CA GLU A 149 7.66 6.67 3.77
C GLU A 149 6.70 7.84 3.53
N THR A 150 7.00 9.02 4.08
CA THR A 150 6.14 10.21 3.94
C THR A 150 6.05 10.64 2.49
N GLY A 151 7.16 10.61 1.74
CA GLY A 151 7.16 10.91 0.31
C GLY A 151 6.31 9.93 -0.51
N MET A 152 6.43 8.63 -0.24
CA MET A 152 5.60 7.61 -0.90
C MET A 152 4.12 7.77 -0.55
N LEU A 153 3.79 8.00 0.72
CA LEU A 153 2.43 8.22 1.18
C LEU A 153 1.82 9.47 0.54
N LEU A 154 2.57 10.58 0.46
CA LEU A 154 2.09 11.82 -0.15
C LEU A 154 1.75 11.63 -1.63
N HIS A 155 2.58 10.90 -2.38
CA HIS A 155 2.28 10.57 -3.77
C HIS A 155 1.03 9.69 -3.91
N CYS A 156 0.88 8.66 -3.06
CA CYS A 156 -0.32 7.82 -3.07
C CYS A 156 -1.59 8.62 -2.73
N ILE A 157 -1.53 9.47 -1.71
CA ILE A 157 -2.65 10.33 -1.32
C ILE A 157 -2.99 11.31 -2.45
N GLY A 158 -1.97 11.93 -3.06
CA GLY A 158 -2.16 12.83 -4.21
C GLY A 158 -2.85 12.14 -5.39
N PHE A 159 -2.43 10.91 -5.72
CA PHE A 159 -3.06 10.11 -6.78
C PHE A 159 -4.53 9.78 -6.47
N VAL A 160 -4.82 9.36 -5.23
CA VAL A 160 -6.20 9.07 -4.80
C VAL A 160 -7.07 10.31 -4.85
N LEU A 161 -6.58 11.46 -4.39
CA LEU A 161 -7.30 12.74 -4.44
C LEU A 161 -7.54 13.19 -5.88
N LEU A 162 -6.56 13.02 -6.77
CA LEU A 162 -6.70 13.33 -8.18
C LEU A 162 -7.78 12.45 -8.84
N CYS A 163 -7.77 11.14 -8.58
CA CYS A 163 -8.82 10.23 -9.04
C CYS A 163 -10.20 10.59 -8.48
N ALA A 164 -10.29 10.95 -7.20
CA ALA A 164 -11.54 11.37 -6.57
C ALA A 164 -12.07 12.69 -7.15
N LEU A 165 -11.18 13.63 -7.46
CA LEU A 165 -11.53 14.92 -8.06
C LEU A 165 -12.01 14.72 -9.50
N LEU A 166 -11.29 13.93 -10.32
CA LEU A 166 -11.69 13.63 -11.69
C LEU A 166 -13.01 12.85 -11.73
N GLY A 167 -13.17 11.85 -10.86
CA GLY A 167 -14.43 11.11 -10.71
C GLY A 167 -15.57 12.03 -10.28
N GLY A 168 -15.34 12.85 -9.25
CA GLY A 168 -16.32 13.82 -8.77
C GLY A 168 -16.74 14.83 -9.83
N MET A 169 -15.80 15.34 -10.64
CA MET A 169 -16.10 16.19 -11.79
C MET A 169 -16.93 15.47 -12.85
N ALA A 170 -16.60 14.23 -13.18
CA ALA A 170 -17.35 13.44 -14.16
C ALA A 170 -18.79 13.16 -13.68
N PHE A 171 -18.96 12.72 -12.44
CA PHE A 171 -20.29 12.49 -11.85
C PHE A 171 -21.07 13.80 -11.68
N GLY A 172 -20.41 14.88 -11.28
CA GLY A 172 -21.01 16.21 -11.18
C GLY A 172 -21.49 16.73 -12.53
N ALA A 173 -20.68 16.60 -13.58
CA ALA A 173 -21.06 16.98 -14.94
C ALA A 173 -22.24 16.13 -15.46
N ALA A 174 -22.22 14.82 -15.23
CA ALA A 174 -23.32 13.94 -15.61
C ALA A 174 -24.63 14.30 -14.88
N GLY A 175 -24.56 14.57 -13.58
CA GLY A 175 -25.70 15.02 -12.78
C GLY A 175 -26.24 16.38 -13.22
N TRP A 176 -25.34 17.34 -13.49
CA TRP A 176 -25.69 18.66 -14.02
C TRP A 176 -26.39 18.56 -15.37
N LEU A 177 -25.85 17.76 -16.30
CA LEU A 177 -26.46 17.52 -17.60
C LEU A 177 -27.82 16.83 -17.47
N ALA A 178 -27.96 15.83 -16.59
CA ALA A 178 -29.24 15.17 -16.35
C ALA A 178 -30.32 16.12 -15.82
N TRP A 179 -29.94 17.09 -14.98
CA TRP A 179 -30.83 18.15 -14.50
C TRP A 179 -31.22 19.12 -15.62
N TYR A 180 -30.26 19.58 -16.42
CA TYR A 180 -30.52 20.52 -17.53
C TYR A 180 -31.32 19.92 -18.68
N TYR A 181 -31.05 18.66 -19.05
CA TYR A 181 -31.77 17.99 -20.14
C TYR A 181 -33.10 17.37 -19.70
N GLY A 182 -33.48 17.51 -18.41
CA GLY A 182 -34.83 17.22 -17.96
C GLY A 182 -35.22 15.74 -18.05
N PHE A 183 -34.32 14.81 -17.71
CA PHE A 183 -34.63 13.36 -17.66
C PHE A 183 -35.57 12.95 -16.49
N GLY A 184 -36.39 13.86 -15.95
CA GLY A 184 -37.17 13.64 -14.73
C GLY A 184 -38.54 14.30 -14.64
N ILE A 185 -39.01 15.06 -15.62
CA ILE A 185 -40.39 15.60 -15.59
C ILE A 185 -41.02 15.45 -16.97
N CYS A 186 -41.71 14.32 -17.19
CA CYS A 186 -42.99 14.21 -17.90
C CYS A 186 -43.36 12.73 -18.08
N GLY A 187 -44.17 12.20 -17.17
CA GLY A 187 -45.07 11.08 -17.47
C GLY A 187 -46.50 11.63 -17.51
N PRO A 188 -47.21 11.63 -18.65
CA PRO A 188 -48.53 12.27 -18.83
C PRO A 188 -49.71 11.56 -18.13
N HIS A 189 -49.47 10.68 -17.14
CA HIS A 189 -50.52 9.95 -16.43
C HIS A 189 -50.83 10.46 -15.01
N GLY A 190 -50.09 11.46 -14.51
CA GLY A 190 -50.30 12.01 -13.16
C GLY A 190 -51.38 13.11 -13.05
N ALA A 191 -51.72 13.77 -14.16
CA ALA A 191 -52.67 14.89 -14.14
C ALA A 191 -54.14 14.46 -14.03
N ALA A 192 -54.47 13.20 -14.38
CA ALA A 192 -55.86 12.73 -14.39
C ALA A 192 -56.43 12.36 -13.00
N LEU A 193 -55.58 12.21 -11.97
CA LEU A 193 -56.03 11.86 -10.61
C LEU A 193 -56.31 13.07 -9.72
N ALA A 194 -55.78 14.25 -10.06
CA ALA A 194 -56.07 15.48 -9.31
C ALA A 194 -57.52 15.97 -9.53
N ASP A 195 -58.08 15.78 -10.73
CA ASP A 195 -59.46 16.17 -11.05
C ASP A 195 -60.52 15.22 -10.45
N SER A 196 -60.17 13.96 -10.16
CA SER A 196 -61.12 13.00 -9.56
C SER A 196 -61.38 13.26 -8.07
N LEU A 197 -60.48 13.94 -7.36
CA LEU A 197 -60.66 14.27 -5.95
C LEU A 197 -61.42 15.59 -5.75
N ALA A 198 -61.37 16.51 -6.72
CA ALA A 198 -62.19 17.73 -6.70
C ALA A 198 -63.68 17.44 -6.94
N GLY A 199 -64.02 16.40 -7.71
CA GLY A 199 -65.40 15.99 -7.98
C GLY A 199 -66.10 15.25 -6.82
N ALA A 200 -65.36 14.60 -5.93
CA ALA A 200 -65.93 13.79 -4.84
C ALA A 200 -66.38 14.61 -3.62
N VAL A 201 -65.92 15.86 -3.47
CA VAL A 201 -66.30 16.74 -2.34
C VAL A 201 -67.63 17.45 -2.58
N ALA A 202 -68.11 17.51 -3.83
CA ALA A 202 -69.38 18.18 -4.18
C ALA A 202 -70.62 17.27 -4.11
N ALA A 203 -70.47 15.96 -3.89
CA ALA A 203 -71.59 15.01 -3.92
C ALA A 203 -71.67 14.13 -2.67
N GLY A 204 -72.41 14.62 -1.67
CA GLY A 204 -73.39 13.76 -1.01
C GLY A 204 -73.09 13.26 0.41
N LYS A 205 -73.97 13.72 1.31
CA LYS A 205 -74.55 13.01 2.46
C LYS A 205 -73.71 12.83 3.72
N VAL A 206 -73.91 13.83 4.59
CA VAL A 206 -74.22 13.64 6.02
C VAL A 206 -75.09 12.39 6.23
N ALA A 207 -74.54 11.39 6.93
CA ALA A 207 -75.33 10.43 7.70
C ALA A 207 -74.59 10.14 9.00
N ASN A 208 -75.31 10.44 10.08
CA ASN A 208 -74.90 10.50 11.46
C ASN A 208 -75.22 9.15 12.13
N ALA A 209 -74.25 8.55 12.82
CA ALA A 209 -74.40 7.57 13.92
C ALA A 209 -72.97 7.21 14.37
N GLY A 210 -72.51 7.37 15.60
CA GLY A 210 -73.17 7.56 16.88
C GLY A 210 -72.56 6.55 17.86
N ILE A 211 -72.03 7.05 18.99
CA ILE A 211 -71.90 6.37 20.31
C ILE A 211 -70.79 5.29 20.39
N ASN A 212 -69.97 5.12 21.43
CA ASN A 212 -69.38 5.92 22.50
C ASN A 212 -68.39 4.97 23.23
N SER A 213 -67.33 5.56 23.80
CA SER A 213 -66.65 5.18 25.07
C SER A 213 -66.10 3.76 25.29
N GLY A 214 -64.78 3.69 25.55
CA GLY A 214 -64.14 2.56 26.21
C GLY A 214 -62.61 2.61 26.24
N THR A 215 -62.03 3.55 26.99
CA THR A 215 -60.63 3.48 27.51
C THR A 215 -60.51 2.36 28.56
N PRO A 216 -59.31 2.09 29.13
CA PRO A 216 -57.97 1.88 28.56
C PRO A 216 -57.34 0.58 29.12
N LEU A 217 -56.28 0.03 28.52
CA LEU A 217 -55.46 -0.99 29.19
C LEU A 217 -53.96 -0.73 28.98
N THR A 218 -53.30 -0.57 30.11
CA THR A 218 -51.89 -0.29 30.38
C THR A 218 -51.06 -1.57 30.51
N LEU A 219 -49.74 -1.45 30.20
CA LEU A 219 -48.58 -2.16 30.80
C LEU A 219 -48.47 -3.69 30.54
N GLN A 220 -47.33 -4.35 30.31
CA GLN A 220 -45.89 -4.04 30.18
C GLN A 220 -45.21 -5.40 29.75
N PRO A 221 -43.94 -5.69 30.07
CA PRO A 221 -42.83 -5.97 29.15
C PRO A 221 -42.48 -7.46 28.95
N GLY A 222 -41.53 -7.76 28.05
CA GLY A 222 -40.70 -8.95 28.21
C GLY A 222 -39.99 -9.49 26.96
N ASN A 223 -38.66 -9.61 27.09
CA ASN A 223 -37.82 -10.72 26.58
C ASN A 223 -37.54 -10.65 25.07
N GLY A 224 -36.31 -10.53 24.56
CA GLY A 224 -35.07 -11.22 24.89
C GLY A 224 -34.60 -11.97 23.63
N GLU A 225 -33.29 -11.92 23.33
CA GLU A 225 -32.55 -12.69 22.31
C GLU A 225 -32.62 -12.18 20.85
N ILE A 226 -31.55 -11.59 20.28
CA ILE A 226 -30.25 -12.11 19.77
C ILE A 226 -30.41 -12.95 18.47
N LEU A 227 -29.57 -12.60 17.46
CA LEU A 227 -29.15 -13.30 16.22
C LEU A 227 -29.42 -12.41 14.99
N SER A 228 -28.44 -11.82 14.29
CA SER A 228 -27.28 -12.39 13.56
C SER A 228 -27.67 -13.18 12.30
N ALA A 229 -26.83 -13.02 11.27
CA ALA A 229 -26.83 -13.55 9.91
C ALA A 229 -27.65 -12.72 8.90
N SER A 230 -27.03 -12.04 7.93
CA SER A 230 -26.24 -12.57 6.80
C SER A 230 -27.01 -13.57 5.94
N THR A 231 -26.92 -13.34 4.62
CA THR A 231 -27.18 -14.24 3.48
C THR A 231 -28.40 -13.84 2.64
N LEU A 232 -28.13 -13.55 1.36
CA LEU A 232 -28.92 -13.75 0.12
C LEU A 232 -28.72 -12.52 -0.80
N MET A 233 -28.43 -12.59 -2.10
CA MET A 233 -28.35 -13.68 -3.08
C MET A 233 -27.39 -13.25 -4.20
N VAL A 234 -26.50 -14.15 -4.61
CA VAL A 234 -25.98 -14.20 -5.99
C VAL A 234 -26.82 -15.22 -6.74
N ALA A 235 -27.58 -14.79 -7.75
CA ALA A 235 -28.21 -15.68 -8.73
C ALA A 235 -28.68 -14.93 -9.98
N LYS A 236 -27.98 -15.11 -11.12
CA LYS A 236 -28.51 -15.52 -12.45
C LYS A 236 -27.36 -15.43 -13.47
N ARG A 237 -26.77 -16.54 -13.92
CA ARG A 237 -27.19 -17.49 -14.98
C ARG A 237 -27.25 -16.90 -16.39
N ARG A 238 -26.34 -17.49 -17.20
CA ARG A 238 -26.41 -17.87 -18.63
C ARG A 238 -26.51 -16.75 -19.65
#